data_AF-A0A3S4YU62-F1
#
_entry.id   AF-A0A3S4YU62-F1
#
_cell.length_a   1.000
_cell.length_b   1.000
_cell.length_c   1.000
_cell.angle_alpha   90.00
_cell.angle_beta   90.00
_cell.angle_gamma   90.00
#
_symmetry.space_group_name_H-M   'P 1'
#
loop_
_entity.id
_entity.type
_entity.pdbx_description
1 polymer ?
#
loop_
_entity_poly.entity_id
_entity_poly.type
_entity_poly.pdbx_seq_one_letter_code
_entity_poly.pdbx_strand_id
1 'polypeptide(L)'
;MMLGTYYIGYEGIRKSTLTWQGLRWGLAQGYINHADILRYASDRLKEDSSDLEYELYQCKPEHTYRVDGILAELARHEDSPELTDPEPGSTDPRHALWLYLLLKHVYEHRKNFDDPLGEVEILHADFSYPEDVTPFVRYIPPTDYDPSTYTRQENIDRLYALWEAYLREAKTRFEV
;
A
#
# COMPACT_ATOMS: atom_id res chain seq x y z
N MET A 1 17.64 -7.34 -2.00
CA MET A 1 16.24 -7.44 -1.53
C MET A 1 16.19 -6.72 -0.20
N MET A 2 15.78 -5.45 -0.19
CA MET A 2 15.68 -4.63 1.02
C MET A 2 14.37 -4.94 1.74
N LEU A 3 14.34 -6.07 2.45
CA LEU A 3 13.22 -6.40 3.33
C LEU A 3 13.35 -5.55 4.60
N GLY A 4 12.59 -4.45 4.72
CA GLY A 4 12.44 -3.77 6.02
C GLY A 4 12.08 -2.29 6.05
N THR A 5 12.08 -1.54 4.94
CA THR A 5 11.93 -0.08 5.02
C THR A 5 10.50 0.39 5.30
N TYR A 6 9.48 -0.39 4.94
CA TYR A 6 8.07 0.04 5.04
C TYR A 6 7.15 -1.01 5.68
N TYR A 7 7.53 -1.61 6.81
CA TYR A 7 6.57 -2.36 7.60
C TYR A 7 5.50 -1.40 8.15
N ILE A 8 4.27 -1.51 7.66
CA ILE A 8 3.15 -0.63 8.05
C ILE A 8 2.22 -1.30 9.06
N GLY A 9 2.33 -2.62 9.21
CA GLY A 9 1.56 -3.45 10.14
C GLY A 9 0.04 -3.34 9.97
N TYR A 10 -0.69 -3.94 10.91
CA TYR A 10 -2.15 -3.94 10.90
C TYR A 10 -2.75 -2.53 10.83
N GLU A 11 -2.22 -1.55 11.57
CA GLU A 11 -2.78 -0.19 11.60
C GLU A 11 -2.71 0.49 10.22
N GLY A 12 -1.69 0.16 9.41
CA GLY A 12 -1.57 0.64 8.04
C GLY A 12 -2.62 0.06 7.10
N ILE A 13 -3.08 -1.17 7.33
CA ILE A 13 -4.01 -1.87 6.42
C ILE A 13 -5.47 -1.87 6.90
N ARG A 14 -5.75 -1.59 8.18
CA ARG A 14 -7.06 -1.89 8.81
C ARG A 14 -8.31 -1.27 8.18
N LYS A 15 -8.17 -0.14 7.47
CA LYS A 15 -9.29 0.52 6.78
C LYS A 15 -9.34 0.24 5.28
N SER A 16 -8.39 -0.54 4.77
CA SER A 16 -8.26 -0.78 3.34
C SER A 16 -9.30 -1.78 2.83
N THR A 17 -9.51 -1.75 1.52
CA THR A 17 -10.31 -2.73 0.79
C THR A 17 -9.49 -3.90 0.26
N LEU A 18 -8.39 -4.28 0.94
CA LEU A 18 -7.52 -5.39 0.53
C LEU A 18 -8.31 -6.69 0.36
N THR A 19 -8.02 -7.38 -0.74
CA THR A 19 -8.43 -8.75 -1.02
C THR A 19 -7.44 -9.74 -0.39
N TRP A 20 -7.77 -11.03 -0.33
CA TRP A 20 -6.88 -12.10 0.11
C TRP A 20 -5.62 -12.19 -0.76
N GLN A 21 -5.74 -12.02 -2.07
CA GLN A 21 -4.58 -11.85 -2.97
C GLN A 21 -3.74 -10.63 -2.57
N GLY A 22 -4.39 -9.50 -2.27
CA GLY A 22 -3.77 -8.27 -1.76
C GLY A 22 -2.90 -8.51 -0.54
N LEU A 23 -3.47 -9.17 0.49
CA LEU A 23 -2.78 -9.49 1.72
C LEU A 23 -1.59 -10.43 1.48
N ARG A 24 -1.78 -11.47 0.65
CA ARG A 24 -0.73 -12.43 0.32
C ARG A 24 0.45 -11.76 -0.40
N TRP A 25 0.18 -10.83 -1.31
CA TRP A 25 1.24 -10.04 -1.96
C TRP A 25 1.98 -9.15 -0.96
N GLY A 26 1.26 -8.35 -0.14
CA GLY A 26 1.91 -7.47 0.83
C GLY A 26 2.71 -8.20 1.91
N LEU A 27 2.28 -9.41 2.29
CA LEU A 27 3.04 -10.31 3.14
C LEU A 27 4.36 -10.73 2.49
N ALA A 28 4.32 -11.12 1.20
CA ALA A 28 5.51 -11.53 0.46
C ALA A 28 6.52 -10.37 0.30
N GLN A 29 6.03 -9.13 0.22
CA GLN A 29 6.89 -7.93 0.21
C GLN A 29 7.42 -7.53 1.60
N GLY A 30 6.86 -8.10 2.68
CA GLY A 30 7.25 -7.79 4.05
C GLY A 30 6.65 -6.48 4.61
N TYR A 31 5.63 -5.90 3.96
CA TYR A 31 4.94 -4.70 4.44
C TYR A 31 4.04 -4.98 5.65
N ILE A 32 3.62 -6.23 5.79
CA ILE A 32 2.83 -6.77 6.88
C ILE A 32 3.35 -8.17 7.25
N ASN A 33 2.96 -8.69 8.40
CA ASN A 33 3.26 -10.05 8.83
C ASN A 33 1.99 -10.89 9.05
N HIS A 34 2.17 -12.18 9.36
CA HIS A 34 1.06 -13.10 9.62
C HIS A 34 0.13 -12.63 10.75
N ALA A 35 0.66 -12.02 11.82
CA ALA A 35 -0.17 -11.52 12.92
C ALA A 35 -1.08 -10.36 12.47
N ASP A 36 -0.58 -9.48 11.60
CA ASP A 36 -1.38 -8.39 11.02
C ASP A 36 -2.53 -8.93 10.16
N ILE A 37 -2.26 -9.98 9.38
CA ILE A 37 -3.28 -10.65 8.55
C ILE A 37 -4.36 -11.29 9.41
N LEU A 38 -3.98 -12.00 10.47
CA LEU A 38 -4.94 -12.64 11.37
C LEU A 38 -5.85 -11.60 12.03
N ARG A 39 -5.27 -10.46 12.44
CA ARG A 39 -6.04 -9.35 13.00
C ARG A 39 -6.96 -8.71 11.94
N TYR A 40 -6.46 -8.50 10.73
CA TYR A 40 -7.25 -7.97 9.62
C TYR A 40 -8.41 -8.90 9.23
N ALA A 41 -8.17 -10.21 9.17
CA ALA A 41 -9.20 -11.22 8.94
C ALA A 41 -10.25 -11.19 10.05
N SER A 42 -9.82 -11.12 11.32
CA SER A 42 -10.72 -11.04 12.47
C SER A 42 -11.69 -9.87 12.40
N ASP A 43 -11.23 -8.69 11.96
CA ASP A 43 -12.09 -7.50 11.88
C ASP A 43 -13.06 -7.51 10.69
N ARG A 44 -12.74 -8.33 9.68
CA ARG A 44 -13.56 -8.48 8.47
C ARG A 44 -14.53 -9.65 8.52
N LEU A 45 -14.41 -10.53 9.51
CA LEU A 45 -15.32 -11.64 9.70
C LEU A 45 -16.77 -11.16 9.85
N LYS A 46 -17.66 -11.84 9.12
CA LYS A 46 -19.10 -11.63 9.16
C LYS A 46 -19.82 -12.98 9.29
N GLU A 47 -21.11 -12.94 9.58
CA GLU A 47 -21.94 -14.16 9.67
C GLU A 47 -21.93 -14.97 8.37
N ASP A 48 -21.76 -14.31 7.22
CA ASP A 48 -21.68 -14.92 5.89
C ASP A 48 -20.25 -15.22 5.40
N SER A 49 -19.24 -15.04 6.25
CA SER A 49 -17.86 -15.44 5.94
C SER A 49 -17.74 -16.94 5.71
N SER A 50 -16.81 -17.33 4.84
CA SER A 50 -16.52 -18.71 4.49
C SER A 50 -15.86 -19.48 5.64
N ASP A 51 -15.98 -20.81 5.62
CA ASP A 51 -15.31 -21.69 6.59
C ASP A 51 -13.78 -21.48 6.62
N LEU A 52 -13.18 -21.15 5.47
CA LEU A 52 -11.75 -20.84 5.36
C LEU A 52 -11.37 -19.53 6.08
N GLU A 53 -12.23 -18.51 6.04
CA GLU A 53 -12.00 -17.26 6.78
C GLU A 53 -12.09 -17.50 8.30
N TYR A 54 -13.04 -18.32 8.74
CA TYR A 54 -13.12 -18.74 10.15
C TYR A 54 -11.90 -19.58 10.57
N GLU A 55 -11.42 -20.46 9.70
CA GLU A 55 -10.22 -21.23 9.97
C GLU A 55 -8.97 -20.35 10.05
N LEU A 56 -8.86 -19.36 9.16
CA LEU A 56 -7.78 -18.37 9.20
C LEU A 56 -7.78 -17.64 10.54
N TYR A 57 -8.94 -17.15 10.99
CA TYR A 57 -9.09 -16.48 12.28
C TYR A 57 -8.65 -17.34 13.48
N GLN A 58 -8.90 -18.65 13.44
CA GLN A 58 -8.52 -19.58 14.52
C GLN A 58 -7.03 -19.95 14.52
N CYS A 59 -6.29 -19.58 13.46
CA CYS A 59 -4.87 -19.87 13.40
C CYS A 59 -4.07 -19.05 14.42
N LYS A 60 -2.95 -19.64 14.86
CA LYS A 60 -1.97 -18.93 15.67
C LYS A 60 -0.92 -18.29 14.77
N PRO A 61 -0.43 -17.07 15.08
CA PRO A 61 0.58 -16.39 14.27
C PRO A 61 1.86 -17.19 14.03
N GLU A 62 2.27 -18.03 14.99
CA GLU A 62 3.44 -18.90 14.88
C GLU A 62 3.28 -20.05 13.87
N HIS A 63 2.04 -20.38 13.46
CA HIS A 63 1.76 -21.43 12.49
C HIS A 63 1.77 -20.87 11.06
N THR A 64 2.86 -20.20 10.66
CA THR A 64 2.97 -19.47 9.39
C THR A 64 2.61 -20.33 8.18
N TYR A 65 3.07 -21.58 8.11
CA TYR A 65 2.73 -22.52 7.04
C TYR A 65 1.21 -22.75 6.89
N ARG A 66 0.47 -22.79 8.00
CA ARG A 66 -0.99 -22.97 7.96
C ARG A 66 -1.66 -21.69 7.45
N VAL A 67 -1.23 -20.54 7.95
CA VAL A 67 -1.73 -19.23 7.52
C VAL A 67 -1.49 -19.04 6.02
N ASP A 68 -0.28 -19.33 5.54
CA ASP A 68 0.08 -19.25 4.12
C ASP A 68 -0.78 -20.17 3.25
N GLY A 69 -1.03 -21.41 3.71
CA GLY A 69 -1.86 -22.37 2.99
C GLY A 69 -3.32 -21.93 2.88
N ILE A 70 -3.89 -21.39 3.96
CA ILE A 70 -5.28 -20.87 3.94
C ILE A 70 -5.37 -19.62 3.08
N LEU A 71 -4.41 -18.70 3.18
CA LEU A 71 -4.38 -17.50 2.35
C LEU A 71 -4.25 -17.83 0.86
N ALA A 72 -3.44 -18.83 0.49
CA ALA A 72 -3.33 -19.28 -0.88
C ALA A 72 -4.66 -19.82 -1.42
N GLU A 73 -5.39 -20.58 -0.60
CA GLU A 73 -6.69 -21.12 -0.98
C GLU A 73 -7.76 -20.02 -1.08
N LEU A 74 -7.84 -19.11 -0.10
CA LEU A 74 -8.72 -17.95 -0.15
C LEU A 74 -8.45 -17.10 -1.39
N ALA A 75 -7.17 -16.80 -1.66
CA ALA A 75 -6.75 -16.05 -2.84
C ALA A 75 -7.15 -16.74 -4.16
N ARG A 76 -7.13 -18.07 -4.22
CA ARG A 76 -7.52 -18.86 -5.39
C ARG A 76 -9.02 -18.80 -5.69
N HIS A 77 -9.85 -18.63 -4.66
CA HIS A 77 -11.30 -18.49 -4.78
C HIS A 77 -11.77 -17.06 -5.01
N GLU A 78 -10.88 -16.07 -4.97
CA GLU A 78 -11.21 -14.72 -5.39
C GLU A 78 -11.30 -14.66 -6.91
N ASP A 79 -12.42 -14.15 -7.45
CA ASP A 79 -12.65 -13.94 -8.90
C ASP A 79 -11.71 -12.87 -9.52
N SER A 80 -10.66 -12.45 -8.81
CA SER A 80 -9.69 -11.44 -9.20
C SER A 80 -8.43 -12.13 -9.77
N PRO A 81 -7.76 -11.59 -10.81
CA PRO A 81 -6.54 -12.21 -11.38
C PRO A 81 -5.37 -12.13 -10.38
N GLU A 82 -4.44 -13.08 -10.24
CA GLU A 82 -3.36 -12.94 -9.22
C GLU A 82 -2.61 -11.59 -9.27
N LEU A 83 -2.24 -11.06 -8.10
CA LEU A 83 -1.34 -9.92 -7.99
C LEU A 83 0.10 -10.34 -8.35
N THR A 84 0.56 -9.93 -9.52
CA THR A 84 1.94 -10.11 -10.01
C THR A 84 2.62 -8.76 -10.14
N ASP A 85 3.95 -8.67 -10.08
CA ASP A 85 4.68 -7.41 -10.26
C ASP A 85 4.10 -6.57 -11.43
N PRO A 86 3.77 -5.29 -11.20
CA PRO A 86 3.08 -4.49 -12.21
C PRO A 86 3.98 -4.33 -13.43
N GLU A 87 3.48 -4.74 -14.60
CA GLU A 87 4.10 -4.35 -15.87
C GLU A 87 4.22 -2.82 -15.92
N PRO A 88 5.29 -2.25 -16.51
CA PRO A 88 5.40 -0.81 -16.66
C PRO A 88 4.16 -0.22 -17.36
N GLY A 89 3.45 0.69 -16.68
CA GLY A 89 2.19 1.26 -17.16
C GLY A 89 0.92 0.47 -16.82
N SER A 90 1.02 -0.64 -16.08
CA SER A 90 -0.13 -1.39 -15.58
C SER A 90 -0.89 -0.60 -14.51
N THR A 91 -2.20 -0.45 -14.72
CA THR A 91 -3.13 0.23 -13.82
C THR A 91 -3.91 -0.75 -12.96
N ASP A 92 -3.27 -1.85 -12.51
CA ASP A 92 -3.92 -2.78 -11.61
C ASP A 92 -4.31 -2.06 -10.30
N PRO A 93 -5.62 -1.95 -9.99
CA PRO A 93 -6.11 -1.18 -8.85
C PRO A 93 -5.56 -1.68 -7.50
N ARG A 94 -5.08 -2.93 -7.44
CA ARG A 94 -4.57 -3.53 -6.21
C ARG A 94 -3.10 -3.19 -5.96
N HIS A 95 -2.31 -2.96 -7.01
CA HIS A 95 -0.97 -2.35 -6.87
C HIS A 95 -1.09 -0.88 -6.46
N ALA A 96 -2.02 -0.16 -7.08
CA ALA A 96 -2.33 1.22 -6.72
C ALA A 96 -2.76 1.33 -5.25
N LEU A 97 -3.51 0.35 -4.73
CA LEU A 97 -3.87 0.27 -3.32
C LEU A 97 -2.62 0.15 -2.43
N TRP A 98 -1.71 -0.79 -2.70
CA TRP A 98 -0.50 -0.93 -1.88
C TRP A 98 0.41 0.29 -1.93
N LEU A 99 0.62 0.87 -3.11
CA LEU A 99 1.35 2.13 -3.25
C LEU A 99 0.70 3.23 -2.41
N TYR A 100 -0.62 3.35 -2.48
CA TYR A 100 -1.38 4.28 -1.65
C TYR A 100 -1.14 4.05 -0.15
N LEU A 101 -1.22 2.80 0.33
CA LEU A 101 -1.03 2.50 1.76
C LEU A 101 0.40 2.85 2.23
N LEU A 102 1.41 2.58 1.41
CA LEU A 102 2.80 2.92 1.71
C LEU A 102 3.01 4.43 1.71
N LEU A 103 2.55 5.13 0.68
CA LEU A 103 2.61 6.60 0.60
C LEU A 103 1.85 7.25 1.76
N LYS A 104 0.68 6.73 2.13
CA LYS A 104 -0.07 7.21 3.29
C LYS A 104 0.75 7.01 4.57
N HIS A 105 1.34 5.83 4.77
CA HIS A 105 2.16 5.54 5.93
C HIS A 105 3.35 6.50 6.04
N VAL A 106 4.09 6.71 4.94
CA VAL A 106 5.21 7.66 4.92
C VAL A 106 4.70 9.07 5.22
N TYR A 107 3.57 9.51 4.64
CA TYR A 107 3.02 10.84 4.90
C TYR A 107 2.65 11.03 6.38
N GLU A 108 1.93 10.09 6.97
CA GLU A 108 1.50 10.16 8.38
C GLU A 108 2.70 10.17 9.35
N HIS A 109 3.77 9.47 8.99
CA HIS A 109 4.98 9.35 9.79
C HIS A 109 6.15 10.21 9.27
N ARG A 110 5.90 11.16 8.37
CA ARG A 110 6.95 11.93 7.65
C ARG A 110 7.95 12.65 8.55
N LYS A 111 7.59 12.93 9.81
CA LYS A 111 8.52 13.52 10.79
C LYS A 111 9.61 12.55 11.26
N ASN A 112 9.45 11.26 10.99
CA ASN A 112 10.36 10.19 11.36
C ASN A 112 11.30 9.79 10.22
N PHE A 113 11.12 10.37 9.02
CA PHE A 113 11.99 10.15 7.86
C PHE A 113 12.88 11.37 7.67
N ASP A 114 14.15 11.13 7.34
CA ASP A 114 15.11 12.20 7.04
C ASP A 114 14.71 12.96 5.76
N ASP A 115 14.19 12.24 4.76
CA ASP A 115 13.71 12.81 3.50
C ASP A 115 12.40 12.14 3.02
N PRO A 116 11.23 12.56 3.51
CA PRO A 116 9.95 11.95 3.13
C PRO A 116 9.64 12.02 1.63
N LEU A 117 10.08 13.08 0.95
CA LEU A 117 9.89 13.20 -0.50
C LEU A 117 10.87 12.30 -1.28
N GLY A 118 12.00 11.94 -0.69
CA GLY A 118 12.88 10.90 -1.22
C GLY A 118 12.25 9.51 -1.14
N GLU A 119 11.52 9.21 -0.06
CA GLU A 119 10.75 7.97 0.04
C GLU A 119 9.65 7.87 -1.04
N VAL A 120 9.01 8.99 -1.38
CA VAL A 120 8.08 9.05 -2.52
C VAL A 120 8.78 8.65 -3.82
N GLU A 121 9.99 9.14 -4.06
CA GLU A 121 10.77 8.84 -5.26
C GLU A 121 11.15 7.35 -5.34
N ILE A 122 11.50 6.74 -4.21
CA ILE A 122 11.79 5.31 -4.11
C ILE A 122 10.52 4.51 -4.42
N LEU A 123 9.40 4.80 -3.76
CA LEU A 123 8.13 4.12 -3.99
C LEU A 123 7.63 4.31 -5.43
N HIS A 124 7.82 5.49 -6.01
CA HIS A 124 7.49 5.75 -7.40
C HIS A 124 8.29 4.85 -8.35
N ALA A 125 9.60 4.66 -8.12
CA ALA A 125 10.42 3.77 -8.92
C ALA A 125 10.10 2.29 -8.69
N ASP A 126 9.92 1.87 -7.44
CA ASP A 126 9.63 0.48 -7.06
C ASP A 126 8.27 0.00 -7.60
N PHE A 127 7.32 0.92 -7.80
CA PHE A 127 6.01 0.64 -8.39
C PHE A 127 5.93 0.97 -9.89
N SER A 128 7.08 1.02 -10.60
CA SER A 128 7.15 1.19 -12.06
C SER A 128 6.65 2.55 -12.59
N TYR A 129 6.93 3.62 -11.86
CA TYR A 129 6.69 5.03 -12.24
C TYR A 129 5.22 5.38 -12.56
N PRO A 130 4.30 5.20 -11.60
CA PRO A 130 2.88 5.46 -11.83
C PRO A 130 2.59 6.96 -12.02
N GLU A 131 1.79 7.27 -13.04
CA GLU A 131 1.52 8.65 -13.48
C GLU A 131 0.77 9.49 -12.42
N ASP A 132 -0.03 8.86 -11.56
CA ASP A 132 -0.79 9.54 -10.50
C ASP A 132 0.09 10.03 -9.34
N VAL A 133 1.28 9.46 -9.18
CA VAL A 133 2.28 9.87 -8.18
C VAL A 133 3.26 10.92 -8.73
N THR A 134 3.49 10.91 -10.05
CA THR A 134 4.38 11.84 -10.77
C THR A 134 4.25 13.32 -10.35
N PRO A 135 3.05 13.90 -10.13
CA PRO A 135 2.90 15.32 -9.82
C PRO A 135 3.65 15.81 -8.58
N PHE A 136 3.96 14.91 -7.63
CA PHE A 136 4.66 15.24 -6.38
C PHE A 136 6.04 14.59 -6.25
N VAL A 137 6.65 14.18 -7.36
CA VAL A 137 8.02 13.66 -7.47
C VAL A 137 9.00 14.79 -7.83
N ARG A 138 10.06 15.03 -7.03
CA ARG A 138 10.89 16.25 -7.16
C ARG A 138 11.70 16.31 -8.45
N TYR A 139 12.18 15.17 -8.95
CA TYR A 139 13.02 15.13 -10.13
C TYR A 139 12.24 15.27 -11.45
N ILE A 140 10.89 15.28 -11.39
CA ILE A 140 10.05 15.46 -12.57
C ILE A 140 9.66 16.94 -12.67
N PRO A 141 10.10 17.65 -13.72
CA PRO A 141 9.70 19.04 -13.92
C PRO A 141 8.18 19.14 -14.10
N PRO A 142 7.50 20.06 -13.40
CA PRO A 142 6.07 20.26 -13.58
C PRO A 142 5.79 20.94 -14.93
N THR A 143 4.67 20.58 -15.56
CA THR A 143 4.27 21.11 -16.88
C THR A 143 3.67 22.51 -16.82
N ASP A 144 2.88 22.80 -15.78
CA ASP A 144 2.07 24.02 -15.69
C ASP A 144 2.54 24.97 -14.58
N TYR A 145 3.81 24.86 -14.18
CA TYR A 145 4.40 25.60 -13.07
C TYR A 145 5.89 25.82 -13.32
N ASP A 146 6.42 27.01 -13.01
CA ASP A 146 7.85 27.32 -13.09
C ASP A 146 8.46 27.36 -11.69
N PRO A 147 9.20 26.32 -11.25
CA PRO A 147 9.82 26.26 -9.93
C PRO A 147 10.81 27.38 -9.64
N SER A 148 11.39 27.99 -10.68
CA SER A 148 12.41 29.03 -10.53
C SER A 148 11.85 30.37 -10.03
N THR A 149 10.53 30.55 -10.13
CA THR A 149 9.83 31.76 -9.67
C THR A 149 9.44 31.72 -8.18
N TYR A 150 9.70 30.61 -7.50
CA TYR A 150 9.36 30.37 -6.10
C TYR A 150 10.57 29.98 -5.27
N THR A 151 10.48 30.19 -3.96
CA THR A 151 11.50 29.73 -3.01
C THR A 151 11.53 28.21 -2.93
N ARG A 152 12.65 27.66 -2.41
CA ARG A 152 12.76 26.21 -2.15
C ARG A 152 11.65 25.71 -1.22
N GLN A 153 11.26 26.48 -0.21
CA GLN A 153 10.25 26.06 0.75
C GLN A 153 8.86 26.01 0.11
N GLU A 154 8.48 27.03 -0.68
CA GLU A 154 7.21 27.05 -1.40
C GLU A 154 7.09 25.88 -2.39
N ASN A 155 8.19 25.54 -3.08
CA ASN A 155 8.25 24.37 -3.93
C ASN A 155 8.03 23.07 -3.15
N ILE A 156 8.62 22.92 -1.97
CA ILE A 156 8.44 21.75 -1.09
C ILE A 156 6.99 21.69 -0.57
N ASP A 157 6.45 22.80 -0.11
CA ASP A 157 5.08 22.88 0.41
C ASP A 157 4.06 22.52 -0.67
N ARG A 158 4.29 22.95 -1.92
CA ARG A 158 3.50 22.54 -3.09
C ARG A 158 3.49 21.02 -3.27
N LEU A 159 4.66 20.36 -3.20
CA LEU A 159 4.73 18.90 -3.36
C LEU A 159 3.97 18.17 -2.26
N TYR A 160 4.07 18.63 -1.00
CA TYR A 160 3.27 18.08 0.09
C TYR A 160 1.77 18.30 -0.11
N ALA A 161 1.36 19.46 -0.63
CA ALA A 161 -0.05 19.72 -0.93
C ALA A 161 -0.60 18.80 -2.04
N LEU A 162 0.21 18.52 -3.07
CA LEU A 162 -0.11 17.57 -4.14
C LEU A 162 -0.20 16.13 -3.62
N TRP A 163 0.76 15.72 -2.78
CA TRP A 163 0.74 14.42 -2.13
C TRP A 163 -0.50 14.25 -1.24
N GLU A 164 -0.83 15.26 -0.43
CA GLU A 164 -2.03 15.23 0.40
C GLU A 164 -3.32 15.15 -0.45
N ALA A 165 -3.37 15.86 -1.57
CA ALA A 165 -4.49 15.78 -2.51
C ALA A 165 -4.64 14.37 -3.09
N TYR A 166 -3.54 13.76 -3.52
CA TYR A 166 -3.51 12.36 -3.97
C TYR A 166 -4.07 11.42 -2.89
N LEU A 167 -3.60 11.54 -1.64
CA LEU A 167 -4.06 10.67 -0.55
C LEU A 167 -5.56 10.85 -0.25
N ARG A 168 -6.09 12.07 -0.32
CA ARG A 168 -7.53 12.33 -0.16
C ARG A 168 -8.35 11.66 -1.26
N GLU A 169 -7.89 11.70 -2.50
CA GLU A 169 -8.58 11.10 -3.64
C GLU A 169 -8.45 9.57 -3.67
N ALA A 170 -7.29 9.03 -3.32
CA ALA A 170 -7.06 7.58 -3.25
C ALA A 170 -7.86 6.95 -2.10
N LYS A 171 -8.02 7.67 -0.98
CA LYS A 171 -8.82 7.22 0.16
C LYS A 171 -10.26 6.87 -0.21
N THR A 172 -10.92 7.63 -1.09
CA THR A 172 -12.31 7.34 -1.49
C THR A 172 -12.45 6.07 -2.33
N ARG A 173 -11.34 5.59 -2.90
CA ARG A 173 -11.26 4.40 -3.74
C ARG A 173 -10.86 3.16 -2.94
N PHE A 174 -9.95 3.33 -1.98
CA PHE A 174 -9.24 2.23 -1.34
C PHE A 174 -9.55 2.02 0.15
N GLU A 175 -10.30 2.93 0.79
CA GLU A 175 -10.72 2.77 2.18
C GLU A 175 -12.24 2.62 2.35
N VAL A 176 -12.62 1.91 3.42
CA VAL A 176 -14.00 1.73 3.91
C VAL A 176 -14.23 2.38 5.27
#